data_AF-A0AAU0MUR5-F1
#
_entry.id   AF-A0AAU0MUR5-F1
#
_cell.length_a   1.000
_cell.length_b   1.000
_cell.length_c   1.000
_cell.angle_alpha   90.00
_cell.angle_beta   90.00
_cell.angle_gamma   90.00
#
_symmetry.space_group_name_H-M   'P 1'
#
loop_
_entity.id
_entity.type
_entity.pdbx_description
1 polymer ?
#
loop_
_entity_poly.entity_id
_entity_poly.type
_entity_poly.pdbx_seq_one_letter_code
_entity_poly.pdbx_strand_id
1 'polypeptide(L)'
;MLNKTQSISARLSADDYAYLMSIDRNGAVTQSEKVRELIAMARESVGVEGFARAYLAAGETMLPVKARYSDENQRSLLVEALLDFVTEGAAAIQVCADEELIGPALERKALPAAEAFMEKIVLIALQSEPRLIEAQAAEKIRQRLTDMLQR
;
A
#
# COMPACT_ATOMS: atom_id res chain seq x y z
N MET A 1 18.76 9.48 -12.76
CA MET A 1 17.78 10.54 -13.06
C MET A 1 16.62 9.92 -13.82
N LEU A 2 15.46 9.77 -13.19
CA LEU A 2 14.25 9.23 -13.82
C LEU A 2 13.00 9.89 -13.24
N ASN A 3 12.96 11.23 -13.24
CA ASN A 3 11.71 11.97 -13.07
C ASN A 3 10.97 11.98 -14.42
N LYS A 4 10.37 10.84 -14.80
CA LYS A 4 9.34 10.86 -15.84
C LYS A 4 8.05 11.37 -15.19
N THR A 5 7.89 12.69 -15.15
CA THR A 5 6.60 13.32 -14.84
C THR A 5 5.64 12.92 -15.95
N GLN A 6 4.82 11.88 -15.71
CA GLN A 6 3.78 11.50 -16.64
C GLN A 6 2.70 12.59 -16.62
N SER A 7 2.54 13.32 -17.73
CA SER A 7 1.45 14.29 -17.88
C SER A 7 0.21 13.58 -18.41
N ILE A 8 -0.90 13.71 -17.69
CA ILE A 8 -2.21 13.22 -18.13
C ILE A 8 -3.01 14.44 -18.61
N SER A 9 -3.54 14.38 -19.84
CA SER A 9 -4.45 15.40 -20.36
C SER A 9 -5.90 14.97 -20.15
N ALA A 10 -6.71 15.81 -19.49
CA ALA A 10 -8.15 15.62 -19.35
C ALA A 10 -8.92 16.64 -20.21
N ARG A 11 -10.03 16.22 -20.81
CA ARG A 11 -10.98 17.13 -21.47
C ARG A 11 -12.11 17.43 -20.50
N LEU A 12 -12.38 18.71 -20.29
CA LEU A 12 -13.47 19.21 -19.48
C LEU A 12 -14.50 19.89 -20.37
N SER A 13 -15.77 19.90 -19.94
CA SER A 13 -16.76 20.77 -20.55
C SER A 13 -16.41 22.25 -20.29
N ALA A 14 -16.99 23.17 -21.06
CA ALA A 14 -16.74 24.61 -20.85
C ALA A 14 -17.16 25.07 -19.45
N ASP A 15 -18.27 24.52 -18.93
CA ASP A 15 -18.81 24.82 -17.61
C ASP A 15 -17.91 24.26 -16.50
N ASP A 16 -17.43 23.02 -16.64
CA ASP A 16 -16.51 22.41 -15.67
C ASP A 16 -15.15 23.11 -15.63
N TYR A 17 -14.67 23.57 -16.80
CA TYR A 17 -13.44 24.36 -16.89
C TYR A 17 -13.60 25.73 -16.21
N ALA A 18 -14.72 26.41 -16.44
CA ALA A 18 -15.02 27.67 -15.77
C ALA A 18 -15.12 27.49 -14.25
N TYR A 19 -15.76 26.42 -13.80
CA TYR A 19 -15.81 26.05 -12.39
C TYR A 19 -14.42 25.80 -11.81
N LEU A 20 -13.59 24.96 -12.46
CA LEU A 20 -12.21 24.70 -12.02
C LEU A 20 -11.39 26.00 -11.89
N MET A 21 -11.53 26.93 -12.83
CA MET A 21 -10.78 28.19 -12.80
C MET A 21 -11.23 29.11 -11.67
N SER A 22 -12.48 29.03 -11.23
CA SER A 22 -13.04 29.80 -10.12
C SER A 22 -12.58 29.37 -8.72
N ILE A 23 -11.89 28.21 -8.61
CA ILE A 23 -11.42 27.68 -7.34
C ILE A 23 -10.11 28.37 -6.96
N ASP A 24 -10.17 29.35 -6.07
CA ASP A 24 -8.99 29.97 -5.47
C ASP A 24 -8.83 29.49 -4.03
N ARG A 25 -8.25 28.31 -3.85
CA ARG A 25 -7.95 27.73 -2.52
C ARG A 25 -6.53 27.17 -2.48
N ASN A 26 -5.93 27.24 -1.29
CA ASN A 26 -4.65 26.62 -0.92
C ASN A 26 -3.44 26.97 -1.81
N GLY A 27 -3.47 28.12 -2.50
CA GLY A 27 -2.34 28.60 -3.30
C GLY A 27 -2.12 27.83 -4.61
N ALA A 28 -3.08 27.02 -5.06
CA ALA A 28 -3.05 26.40 -6.38
C ALA A 28 -3.27 27.46 -7.48
N VAL A 29 -2.20 27.85 -8.18
CA VAL A 29 -2.24 28.94 -9.18
C VAL A 29 -2.44 28.40 -10.59
N THR A 30 -1.83 27.25 -10.90
CA THR A 30 -1.89 26.65 -12.23
C THR A 30 -3.05 25.68 -12.38
N GLN A 31 -3.51 25.47 -13.61
CA GLN A 31 -4.60 24.53 -13.91
C GLN A 31 -4.32 23.13 -13.37
N SER A 32 -3.09 22.65 -13.55
CA SER A 32 -2.65 21.35 -13.06
C SER A 32 -2.64 21.25 -11.53
N GLU A 33 -2.31 22.33 -10.83
CA GLU A 33 -2.41 22.39 -9.36
C GLU A 33 -3.87 22.38 -8.91
N LYS A 34 -4.74 23.17 -9.55
CA LYS A 34 -6.17 23.21 -9.23
C LYS A 34 -6.83 21.84 -9.43
N VAL A 35 -6.48 21.11 -10.50
CA VAL A 35 -6.95 19.73 -10.71
C VAL A 35 -6.42 18.78 -9.63
N ARG A 36 -5.15 18.86 -9.27
CA ARG A 36 -4.56 18.03 -8.21
C ARG A 36 -5.22 18.29 -6.86
N GLU A 37 -5.47 19.55 -6.54
CA GLU A 37 -6.15 19.94 -5.30
C GLU A 37 -7.59 19.44 -5.28
N LEU A 38 -8.31 19.54 -6.39
CA LEU A 38 -9.69 19.04 -6.48
C LEU A 38 -9.74 17.51 -6.35
N ILE A 39 -8.75 16.78 -6.88
CA ILE A 39 -8.60 15.33 -6.67
C ILE A 39 -8.27 15.03 -5.20
N ALA A 40 -7.38 15.79 -4.56
CA ALA A 40 -7.07 15.63 -3.15
C ALA A 40 -8.30 15.86 -2.28
N MET A 41 -9.03 16.95 -2.52
CA MET A 41 -10.29 17.26 -1.84
C MET A 41 -11.35 16.19 -2.08
N ALA A 42 -11.50 15.69 -3.31
CA ALA A 42 -12.44 14.61 -3.62
C ALA A 42 -12.05 13.29 -2.93
N ARG A 43 -10.75 13.03 -2.75
CA ARG A 43 -10.22 11.89 -1.97
C ARG A 43 -10.46 12.07 -0.47
N GLU A 44 -10.44 13.30 0.04
CA GLU A 44 -10.71 13.62 1.45
C GLU A 44 -12.21 13.67 1.77
N SER A 45 -13.04 14.14 0.84
CA SER A 45 -14.48 14.36 1.04
C SER A 45 -15.33 13.12 0.83
N VAL A 46 -14.83 12.15 0.07
CA VAL A 46 -15.46 10.85 -0.12
C VAL A 46 -14.58 9.88 0.64
N GLY A 47 -15.08 9.32 1.75
CA GLY A 47 -14.31 8.44 2.63
C GLY A 47 -13.70 7.24 1.88
N VAL A 48 -13.01 6.38 2.63
CA VAL A 48 -12.34 5.19 2.10
C VAL A 48 -13.36 4.09 1.70
N GLU A 49 -14.34 4.43 0.88
CA GLU A 49 -15.51 3.59 0.52
C GLU A 49 -15.15 2.43 -0.43
N GLY A 50 -13.91 1.97 -0.44
CA GLY A 50 -13.50 0.81 -1.21
C GLY A 50 -12.08 0.37 -0.91
N PHE A 51 -11.86 -0.94 -0.88
CA PHE A 51 -10.56 -1.54 -0.61
C PHE A 51 -9.45 -1.05 -1.53
N ALA A 52 -9.73 -0.82 -2.81
CA ALA A 52 -8.74 -0.26 -3.73
C ALA A 52 -8.27 1.14 -3.31
N ARG A 53 -9.14 1.99 -2.75
CA ARG A 53 -8.76 3.32 -2.28
C ARG A 53 -7.99 3.25 -0.96
N ALA A 54 -8.42 2.38 -0.04
CA ALA A 54 -7.70 2.12 1.20
C ALA A 54 -6.28 1.61 0.93
N TYR A 55 -6.16 0.70 -0.05
CA TYR A 55 -4.88 0.18 -0.49
C TYR A 55 -4.00 1.25 -1.11
N LEU A 56 -4.55 2.14 -1.94
CA LEU A 56 -3.79 3.26 -2.50
C LEU A 56 -3.34 4.24 -1.40
N ALA A 57 -4.21 4.59 -0.46
CA ALA A 57 -3.88 5.49 0.65
C ALA A 57 -2.83 4.89 1.58
N ALA A 58 -3.01 3.64 2.00
CA ALA A 58 -2.01 2.89 2.77
C ALA A 58 -0.70 2.74 1.99
N GLY A 59 -0.79 2.46 0.69
CA GLY A 59 0.36 2.35 -0.21
C GLY A 59 1.14 3.66 -0.34
N GLU A 60 0.46 4.80 -0.44
CA GLU A 60 1.07 6.14 -0.52
C GLU A 60 1.91 6.43 0.74
N THR A 61 1.42 6.07 1.93
CA THR A 61 2.21 6.21 3.17
C THR A 61 3.44 5.31 3.20
N MET A 62 3.37 4.14 2.58
CA MET A 62 4.49 3.20 2.49
C MET A 62 5.43 3.43 1.31
N LEU A 63 5.03 4.25 0.34
CA LEU A 63 5.77 4.49 -0.90
C LEU A 63 7.19 5.02 -0.65
N PRO A 64 7.46 5.99 0.25
CA PRO A 64 8.81 6.46 0.50
C PRO A 64 9.72 5.38 1.08
N VAL A 65 9.17 4.52 1.94
CA VAL A 65 9.91 3.40 2.55
C VAL A 65 10.20 2.33 1.50
N LYS A 66 9.19 1.95 0.70
CA LYS A 66 9.36 1.00 -0.42
C LYS A 66 10.37 1.52 -1.44
N ALA A 67 10.33 2.80 -1.79
CA ALA A 67 11.27 3.42 -2.73
C ALA A 67 12.70 3.39 -2.20
N ARG A 68 12.92 3.85 -0.96
CA ARG A 68 14.24 3.84 -0.32
C ARG A 68 14.83 2.43 -0.24
N TYR A 69 14.00 1.44 0.12
CA TYR A 69 14.43 0.05 0.17
C TYR A 69 14.67 -0.54 -1.22
N SER A 70 13.93 -0.11 -2.23
CA SER A 70 14.09 -0.57 -3.61
C SER A 70 15.44 -0.19 -4.23
N ASP A 71 16.07 0.87 -3.72
CA ASP A 71 17.39 1.36 -4.13
C ASP A 71 18.54 0.61 -3.44
N GLU A 72 18.27 -0.28 -2.47
CA GLU A 72 19.31 -1.08 -1.82
C GLU A 72 19.84 -2.20 -2.75
N ASN A 73 21.15 -2.47 -2.66
CA ASN A 73 21.84 -3.46 -3.50
C ASN A 73 21.34 -4.90 -3.27
N GLN A 74 20.81 -5.19 -2.09
CA GLN A 74 20.29 -6.50 -1.74
C GLN A 74 18.89 -6.35 -1.16
N ARG A 75 17.95 -7.14 -1.67
CA ARG A 75 16.56 -7.14 -1.19
C ARG A 75 16.27 -8.45 -0.49
N SER A 76 15.87 -8.38 0.77
CA SER A 76 15.25 -9.43 1.57
C SER A 76 13.77 -9.63 1.23
N LEU A 77 13.38 -10.88 0.96
CA LEU A 77 12.00 -11.32 0.78
C LEU A 77 11.17 -11.12 2.05
N LEU A 78 11.79 -11.25 3.24
CA LEU A 78 11.11 -11.03 4.52
C LEU A 78 10.65 -9.58 4.67
N VAL A 79 11.50 -8.63 4.28
CA VAL A 79 11.18 -7.19 4.35
C VAL A 79 10.11 -6.84 3.33
N GLU A 80 10.18 -7.37 2.11
CA GLU A 80 9.12 -7.17 1.11
C GLU A 80 7.78 -7.77 1.58
N ALA A 81 7.79 -8.96 2.16
CA ALA A 81 6.61 -9.58 2.75
C ALA A 81 5.99 -8.68 3.83
N LEU A 82 6.81 -8.14 4.73
CA LEU A 82 6.36 -7.23 5.79
C LEU A 82 5.74 -5.95 5.21
N LEU A 83 6.40 -5.30 4.25
CA LEU A 83 5.92 -4.05 3.68
C LEU A 83 4.59 -4.23 2.92
N ASP A 84 4.41 -5.36 2.24
CA ASP A 84 3.14 -5.69 1.57
C ASP A 84 2.05 -6.00 2.59
N PHE A 85 2.34 -6.83 3.61
CA PHE A 85 1.40 -7.17 4.66
C PHE A 85 0.90 -5.95 5.43
N VAL A 86 1.81 -5.01 5.77
CA VAL A 86 1.43 -3.75 6.43
C VAL A 86 0.54 -2.90 5.53
N THR A 87 0.84 -2.81 4.23
CA THR A 87 0.05 -2.02 3.27
C THR A 87 -1.38 -2.59 3.15
N GLU A 88 -1.49 -3.90 2.93
CA GLU A 88 -2.78 -4.57 2.76
C GLU A 88 -3.57 -4.69 4.06
N GLY A 89 -2.88 -4.91 5.18
CA GLY A 89 -3.48 -4.94 6.51
C GLY A 89 -4.06 -3.58 6.90
N ALA A 90 -3.33 -2.48 6.66
CA ALA A 90 -3.84 -1.14 6.88
C ALA A 90 -5.07 -0.84 5.99
N ALA A 91 -5.05 -1.28 4.73
CA ALA A 91 -6.18 -1.15 3.83
C ALA A 91 -7.42 -1.92 4.33
N ALA A 92 -7.24 -3.16 4.81
CA ALA A 92 -8.30 -3.98 5.37
C ALA A 92 -8.93 -3.32 6.61
N ILE A 93 -8.09 -2.77 7.51
CA ILE A 93 -8.55 -2.06 8.71
C ILE A 93 -9.38 -0.83 8.34
N GLN A 94 -8.89 0.00 7.41
CA GLN A 94 -9.56 1.24 7.01
C GLN A 94 -10.94 0.99 6.38
N VAL A 95 -11.07 -0.04 5.55
CA VAL A 95 -12.34 -0.38 4.87
C VAL A 95 -13.38 -0.90 5.85
N CYS A 96 -12.94 -1.58 6.91
CA CYS A 96 -13.83 -2.15 7.90
C CYS A 96 -14.15 -1.20 9.06
N ALA A 97 -13.65 0.04 9.03
CA ALA A 97 -13.80 0.99 10.14
C ALA A 97 -15.26 1.35 10.44
N ASP A 98 -16.11 1.38 9.40
CA ASP A 98 -17.53 1.75 9.50
C ASP A 98 -18.48 0.53 9.48
N GLU A 99 -17.95 -0.70 9.56
CA GLU A 99 -18.74 -1.92 9.58
C GLU A 99 -19.34 -2.18 10.98
N GLU A 100 -20.64 -2.50 11.04
CA GLU A 100 -21.35 -2.78 12.30
C GLU A 100 -20.72 -3.94 13.09
N LEU A 101 -20.20 -4.95 12.37
CA LEU A 101 -19.47 -6.09 12.92
C LEU A 101 -18.04 -6.12 12.37
N ILE A 102 -17.17 -5.31 12.96
CA ILE A 102 -15.76 -5.16 12.52
C ILE A 102 -14.98 -6.47 12.51
N GLY A 103 -15.16 -7.36 13.50
CA GLY A 103 -14.37 -8.59 13.63
C GLY A 103 -14.48 -9.52 12.41
N PRO A 104 -15.68 -10.02 12.06
CA PRO A 104 -15.88 -10.86 10.88
C PRO A 104 -15.56 -10.17 9.55
N ALA A 105 -15.75 -8.85 9.46
CA ALA A 105 -15.39 -8.09 8.26
C ALA A 105 -13.87 -8.05 8.09
N LEU A 106 -13.14 -7.70 9.15
CA LEU A 106 -11.69 -7.61 9.16
C LEU A 106 -11.04 -8.97 8.93
N GLU A 107 -11.53 -10.04 9.55
CA GLU A 107 -11.01 -11.40 9.34
C GLU A 107 -11.06 -11.77 7.85
N ARG A 108 -12.22 -11.58 7.19
CA ARG A 108 -12.37 -11.87 5.76
C ARG A 108 -11.49 -10.99 4.87
N LYS A 109 -11.29 -9.72 5.23
CA LYS A 109 -10.52 -8.75 4.43
C LYS A 109 -9.01 -8.87 4.63
N ALA A 110 -8.56 -9.25 5.83
CA ALA A 110 -7.15 -9.40 6.15
C ALA A 110 -6.60 -10.79 5.80
N LEU A 111 -7.46 -11.81 5.68
CA LEU A 111 -7.04 -13.18 5.37
C LEU A 111 -6.15 -13.28 4.13
N PRO A 112 -6.46 -12.67 2.96
CA PRO A 112 -5.59 -12.77 1.79
C PRO A 112 -4.18 -12.23 2.02
N ALA A 113 -4.05 -11.12 2.75
CA ALA A 113 -2.76 -10.55 3.11
C ALA A 113 -1.98 -11.46 4.06
N ALA A 114 -2.67 -12.07 5.02
CA ALA A 114 -2.09 -13.04 5.94
C ALA A 114 -1.60 -14.29 5.21
N GLU A 115 -2.39 -14.83 4.28
CA GLU A 115 -2.01 -15.97 3.44
C GLU A 115 -0.78 -15.67 2.59
N ALA A 116 -0.78 -14.54 1.87
CA ALA A 116 0.37 -14.13 1.06
C ALA A 116 1.64 -13.89 1.90
N PHE A 117 1.49 -13.35 3.11
CA PHE A 117 2.60 -13.20 4.05
C PHE A 117 3.14 -14.57 4.47
N MET A 118 2.26 -15.48 4.93
CA MET A 118 2.65 -16.82 5.33
C MET A 118 3.33 -17.60 4.20
N GLU A 119 2.83 -17.48 2.96
CA GLU A 119 3.46 -18.08 1.78
C GLU A 119 4.93 -17.63 1.64
N LYS A 120 5.20 -16.33 1.73
CA LYS A 120 6.57 -15.79 1.67
C LYS A 120 7.43 -16.29 2.84
N ILE A 121 6.89 -16.42 4.05
CA ILE A 121 7.61 -16.99 5.21
C ILE A 121 7.95 -18.46 4.99
N VAL A 122 7.02 -19.24 4.45
CA VAL A 122 7.25 -20.66 4.12
C VAL A 122 8.33 -20.79 3.04
N LEU A 123 8.31 -19.95 2.01
CA LEU A 123 9.36 -19.91 0.99
C LEU A 123 10.73 -19.64 1.59
N ILE A 124 10.84 -18.70 2.54
CA ILE A 124 12.08 -18.44 3.26
C ILE A 124 12.57 -19.67 4.04
N ALA A 125 11.66 -20.43 4.65
CA ALA A 125 12.01 -21.58 5.47
C ALA A 125 12.48 -22.79 4.65
N LEU A 126 11.85 -23.01 3.49
CA LEU A 126 12.04 -24.19 2.66
C LEU A 126 13.19 -24.07 1.65
N GLN A 127 13.55 -22.85 1.25
CA GLN A 127 14.64 -22.65 0.29
C GLN A 127 16.00 -22.89 0.94
N SER A 128 16.92 -23.47 0.18
CA SER A 128 18.32 -23.68 0.59
C SER A 128 19.07 -22.35 0.68
N GLU A 129 18.81 -21.43 -0.25
CA GLU A 129 19.39 -20.09 -0.31
C GLU A 129 18.25 -19.06 -0.41
N PRO A 130 17.51 -18.81 0.68
CA PRO A 130 16.42 -17.86 0.65
C PRO A 130 16.96 -16.44 0.47
N ARG A 131 16.22 -15.63 -0.29
CA ARG A 131 16.57 -14.24 -0.54
C ARG A 131 16.40 -13.41 0.75
N LEU A 132 17.45 -13.33 1.55
CA LEU A 132 17.52 -12.59 2.81
C LEU A 132 18.83 -11.80 2.89
N ILE A 133 18.79 -10.68 3.60
CA ILE A 133 20.00 -9.91 3.94
C ILE A 133 20.73 -10.58 5.11
N GLU A 134 19.99 -11.06 6.11
CA GLU A 134 20.54 -11.78 7.25
C GLU A 134 20.32 -13.29 7.12
N ALA A 135 21.37 -14.04 6.80
CA ALA A 135 21.31 -15.50 6.63
C ALA A 135 20.80 -16.23 7.90
N GLN A 136 21.10 -15.70 9.09
CA GLN A 136 20.64 -16.28 10.36
C GLN A 136 19.11 -16.21 10.52
N ALA A 137 18.42 -15.31 9.83
CA ALA A 137 16.97 -15.19 9.91
C ALA A 137 16.27 -16.42 9.30
N ALA A 138 16.80 -17.01 8.23
CA ALA A 138 16.26 -18.24 7.65
C ALA A 138 16.28 -19.39 8.65
N GLU A 139 17.41 -19.56 9.35
CA GLU A 139 17.56 -20.66 10.32
C GLU A 139 16.60 -20.50 11.49
N LYS A 140 16.45 -19.27 12.00
CA LYS A 140 15.47 -18.96 13.06
C LYS A 140 14.04 -19.24 12.62
N ILE A 141 13.67 -18.83 11.41
CA ILE A 141 12.33 -19.07 10.84
C ILE A 141 12.07 -20.57 10.66
N ARG A 142 13.05 -21.31 10.12
CA ARG A 142 12.95 -22.75 9.89
C ARG A 142 12.81 -23.53 11.20
N GLN A 143 13.65 -23.22 12.19
CA GLN A 143 13.54 -23.83 13.51
C GLN A 143 12.18 -23.56 14.12
N ARG A 144 11.69 -22.30 14.06
CA ARG A 144 10.40 -21.94 14.63
C ARG A 144 9.23 -22.66 13.96
N LEU A 145 9.25 -22.80 12.64
CA LEU A 145 8.24 -23.55 11.90
C LEU A 145 8.27 -25.04 12.27
N THR A 146 9.47 -25.62 12.40
CA THR A 146 9.64 -27.02 12.80
C THR A 146 9.07 -27.26 14.20
N ASP A 147 9.37 -26.38 15.16
CA ASP A 147 8.84 -26.45 16.53
C ASP A 147 7.29 -26.36 16.55
N MET A 148 6.70 -25.59 15.64
CA MET A 148 5.24 -25.45 15.54
C MET A 148 4.57 -26.67 14.92
N LEU A 149 5.22 -27.34 13.96
CA LEU A 149 4.69 -28.54 13.30
C LEU A 149 4.86 -29.82 14.14
N GLN A 150 5.78 -29.81 15.10
CA GLN A 150 6.03 -30.92 16.02
C GLN A 150 5.19 -30.86 17.31
N ARG A 151 4.37 -29.82 17.48
CA ARG A 151 3.38 -29.69 18.56
C ARG A 151 2.06 -30.34 18.18
#